data_AF-A0A917AZR4-F1
#
_entry.id   AF-A0A917AZR4-F1
#
_cell.length_a   1.000
_cell.length_b   1.000
_cell.length_c   1.000
_cell.angle_alpha   90.00
_cell.angle_beta   90.00
_cell.angle_gamma   90.00
#
_symmetry.space_group_name_H-M   'P 1'
#
loop_
_entity.id
_entity.type
_entity.pdbx_description
1 polymer ?
#
loop_
_entity_poly.entity_id
_entity_poly.type
_entity_poly.pdbx_seq_one_letter_code
_entity_poly.pdbx_strand_id
1 'polypeptide(L)'
;MKKALFIIDVQNDFTEGGALAVAGGGAVAAGISKLIAEHPHEYELIIASRDWHDPDNDNGGHFALDGSAPDFVNTWPIHCVAGTAGAEYHDDLTAESIDFHVRKGQGVPAYSIYEGTTEEGSSVHQLLDEHAVTEIDVVGLATDYCVRASALDAIEHGRTVRVITDLVAGVDASSSEAALAELAHAGAELISSHDFEGDEGDEGTGANQCAGAGGVDGDGSDREPGARVRVSGLGDATDSLHESTIDGDA
;
A
#
# COMPACT_ATOMS: atom_id res chain seq x y z
N MET A 1 9.71 15.44 -7.37
CA MET A 1 8.57 15.64 -6.45
C MET A 1 8.96 15.00 -5.13
N LYS A 2 8.35 15.39 -4.00
CA LYS A 2 8.75 14.85 -2.68
C LYS A 2 7.89 13.65 -2.33
N LYS A 3 8.55 12.56 -1.97
CA LYS A 3 7.94 11.25 -1.75
C LYS A 3 8.17 10.80 -0.31
N ALA A 4 7.17 10.16 0.28
CA ALA A 4 7.33 9.44 1.53
C ALA A 4 7.14 7.94 1.35
N LEU A 5 7.79 7.16 2.22
CA LEU A 5 7.52 5.73 2.40
C LEU A 5 6.65 5.55 3.64
N PHE A 6 5.51 4.88 3.48
CA PHE A 6 4.66 4.42 4.56
C PHE A 6 4.94 2.96 4.84
N ILE A 7 5.45 2.68 6.04
CA ILE A 7 5.70 1.33 6.55
C ILE A 7 4.58 0.98 7.53
N ILE A 8 3.64 0.15 7.08
CA ILE A 8 2.43 -0.14 7.85
C ILE A 8 2.64 -1.37 8.74
N ASP A 9 2.56 -1.17 10.06
CA ASP A 9 2.38 -2.20 11.09
C ASP A 9 3.32 -3.43 10.97
N VAL A 10 4.61 -3.22 10.66
CA VAL A 10 5.61 -4.29 10.60
C VAL A 10 6.09 -4.65 12.03
N GLN A 11 5.17 -5.20 12.83
CA GLN A 11 5.33 -5.53 14.24
C GLN A 11 5.40 -7.03 14.49
N ASN A 12 6.03 -7.42 15.59
CA ASN A 12 6.23 -8.83 15.97
C ASN A 12 4.92 -9.63 15.98
N ASP A 13 3.83 -9.07 16.54
CA ASP A 13 2.55 -9.79 16.62
C ASP A 13 1.90 -10.06 15.26
N PHE A 14 2.27 -9.31 14.22
CA PHE A 14 1.78 -9.50 12.85
C PHE A 14 2.73 -10.35 11.99
N THR A 15 3.81 -10.87 12.55
CA THR A 15 4.78 -11.75 11.86
C THR A 15 4.75 -13.17 12.43
N GLU A 16 5.48 -14.09 11.80
CA GLU A 16 5.52 -15.49 12.21
C GLU A 16 5.87 -15.70 13.70
N GLY A 17 4.96 -16.34 14.43
CA GLY A 17 5.10 -16.59 15.87
C GLY A 17 4.41 -15.53 16.76
N GLY A 18 3.93 -14.44 16.16
CA GLY A 18 3.11 -13.42 16.81
C GLY A 18 1.66 -13.82 17.07
N ALA A 19 0.95 -13.01 17.86
CA ALA A 19 -0.43 -13.29 18.25
C ALA A 19 -1.45 -13.23 17.09
N LEU A 20 -1.18 -12.41 16.06
CA LEU A 20 -2.00 -12.27 14.85
C LEU A 20 -1.12 -12.37 13.59
N ALA A 21 -0.32 -13.44 13.53
CA ALA A 21 0.70 -13.62 12.51
C ALA A 21 0.14 -13.60 11.07
N VAL A 22 0.75 -12.80 10.21
CA VAL A 22 0.59 -12.81 8.75
C VAL A 22 1.76 -13.59 8.15
N ALA A 23 1.46 -14.62 7.36
CA ALA A 23 2.48 -15.41 6.69
C ALA A 23 3.25 -14.54 5.67
N GLY A 24 4.58 -14.57 5.74
CA GLY A 24 5.46 -13.72 4.94
C GLY A 24 5.81 -12.38 5.61
N GLY A 25 5.28 -12.08 6.80
CA GLY A 25 5.52 -10.81 7.49
C GLY A 25 7.00 -10.54 7.76
N GLY A 26 7.77 -11.53 8.23
CA GLY A 26 9.22 -11.38 8.41
C GLY A 26 9.97 -11.11 7.11
N ALA A 27 9.54 -11.73 6.00
CA ALA A 27 10.13 -11.49 4.68
C ALA A 27 9.85 -10.07 4.17
N VAL A 28 8.66 -9.54 4.43
CA VAL A 28 8.31 -8.14 4.16
C VAL A 28 9.20 -7.19 4.97
N ALA A 29 9.41 -7.46 6.27
CA ALA A 29 10.28 -6.65 7.10
C ALA A 29 11.71 -6.53 6.52
N ALA A 30 12.31 -7.69 6.19
CA ALA A 30 13.64 -7.73 5.58
C ALA A 30 13.69 -7.05 4.20
N GLY A 31 12.64 -7.23 3.38
CA GLY A 31 12.53 -6.61 2.06
C GLY A 31 12.44 -5.08 2.12
N ILE A 32 11.71 -4.53 3.09
CA ILE A 32 11.61 -3.08 3.31
C ILE A 32 12.96 -2.51 3.73
N SER A 33 13.65 -3.15 4.69
CA SER A 33 15.00 -2.74 5.10
C SER A 33 15.98 -2.73 3.92
N LYS A 34 15.87 -3.73 3.04
CA LYS A 34 16.67 -3.80 1.81
C LYS A 34 16.34 -2.66 0.85
N LEU A 35 15.07 -2.39 0.60
CA LEU A 35 14.63 -1.27 -0.26
C LEU A 35 15.21 0.06 0.22
N ILE A 36 15.10 0.34 1.51
CA ILE A 36 15.63 1.57 2.12
C ILE A 36 17.15 1.66 1.92
N ALA A 37 17.86 0.55 2.12
CA ALA A 37 19.32 0.49 1.96
C ALA A 37 19.78 0.66 0.51
N GLU A 38 19.03 0.13 -0.46
CA GLU A 38 19.34 0.25 -1.90
C GLU A 38 18.98 1.64 -2.45
N HIS A 39 18.04 2.35 -1.81
CA HIS A 39 17.51 3.64 -2.25
C HIS A 39 17.55 4.73 -1.16
N PRO A 40 18.74 5.07 -0.59
CA PRO A 40 18.87 5.92 0.61
C PRO A 40 18.48 7.40 0.40
N HIS A 41 18.17 7.81 -0.83
CA HIS A 41 17.79 9.18 -1.20
C HIS A 41 16.45 9.27 -1.93
N GLU A 42 15.73 8.16 -2.04
CA GLU A 42 14.44 8.10 -2.75
C GLU A 42 13.32 8.78 -1.98
N TYR A 43 13.38 8.70 -0.64
CA TYR A 43 12.34 9.21 0.24
C TYR A 43 12.81 10.47 0.96
N GLU A 44 11.98 11.52 0.87
CA GLU A 44 12.11 12.70 1.74
C GLU A 44 11.76 12.34 3.17
N LEU A 45 10.83 11.38 3.35
CA LEU A 45 10.30 11.03 4.65
C LEU A 45 9.92 9.54 4.74
N ILE A 46 10.29 8.89 5.83
CA ILE A 46 9.88 7.53 6.16
C ILE A 46 9.01 7.58 7.41
N ILE A 47 7.72 7.26 7.27
CA ILE A 47 6.76 7.19 8.37
C ILE A 47 6.34 5.75 8.58
N ALA A 48 6.47 5.25 9.80
CA ALA A 48 6.02 3.90 10.13
C ALA A 48 4.89 3.93 11.16
N SER A 49 3.82 3.17 10.89
CA SER A 49 2.76 2.95 11.86
C SER A 49 3.05 1.76 12.76
N ARG A 50 2.43 1.80 13.94
CA ARG A 50 2.26 0.67 14.84
C ARG A 50 0.84 0.69 15.39
N ASP A 51 0.22 -0.47 15.41
CA ASP A 51 -0.90 -0.72 16.31
C ASP A 51 -0.39 -0.70 17.75
N TRP A 52 -1.13 -0.03 18.62
CA TRP A 52 -0.69 0.30 19.96
C TRP A 52 -1.86 0.32 20.93
N HIS A 53 -2.30 -0.88 21.30
CA HIS A 53 -3.50 -1.08 22.08
C HIS A 53 -3.27 -0.89 23.57
N ASP A 54 -4.26 -0.32 24.24
CA ASP A 54 -4.24 -0.13 25.69
C ASP A 54 -4.28 -1.49 26.40
N PRO A 55 -3.45 -1.69 27.45
CA PRO A 55 -3.40 -2.96 28.18
C PRO A 55 -4.60 -3.18 29.11
N ASP A 56 -5.32 -2.12 29.46
CA ASP A 56 -6.29 -2.11 30.56
C ASP A 56 -7.76 -2.09 30.09
N ASN A 57 -8.02 -2.20 28.78
CA ASN A 57 -9.38 -2.22 28.22
C ASN A 57 -9.50 -3.14 26.98
N ASP A 58 -10.70 -3.25 26.42
CA ASP A 58 -11.00 -4.06 25.24
C ASP A 58 -10.77 -3.32 23.90
N ASN A 59 -10.14 -2.14 23.97
CA ASN A 59 -9.86 -1.23 22.86
C ASN A 59 -11.11 -0.92 22.01
N GLY A 60 -12.23 -0.66 22.70
CA GLY A 60 -13.49 -0.32 22.05
C GLY A 60 -14.21 -1.53 21.44
N GLY A 61 -13.98 -2.71 22.00
CA GLY A 61 -14.50 -3.99 21.48
C GLY A 61 -13.67 -4.60 20.36
N HIS A 62 -12.44 -4.11 20.13
CA HIS A 62 -11.49 -4.65 19.14
C HIS A 62 -11.03 -6.06 19.51
N PHE A 63 -10.85 -6.34 20.80
CA PHE A 63 -10.47 -7.66 21.25
C PHE A 63 -11.70 -8.54 21.50
N ALA A 64 -11.62 -9.80 21.05
CA ALA A 64 -12.60 -10.81 21.39
C ALA A 64 -12.70 -10.95 22.91
N LEU A 65 -13.93 -11.05 23.42
CA LEU A 65 -14.18 -11.21 24.85
C LEU A 65 -13.57 -12.51 25.37
N ASP A 66 -13.18 -12.53 26.64
CA ASP A 66 -12.60 -13.72 27.27
C ASP A 66 -13.54 -14.94 27.11
N GLY A 67 -12.95 -16.06 26.67
CA GLY A 67 -13.67 -17.29 26.36
C GLY A 67 -14.44 -17.29 25.02
N SER A 68 -14.36 -16.24 24.21
CA SER A 68 -14.92 -16.20 22.85
C SER A 68 -13.82 -16.27 21.78
N ALA A 69 -14.16 -16.84 20.62
CA ALA A 69 -13.25 -16.85 19.47
C ALA A 69 -13.38 -15.52 18.70
N PRO A 70 -12.27 -14.91 18.24
CA PRO A 70 -12.33 -13.78 17.32
C PRO A 70 -13.03 -14.17 16.02
N ASP A 71 -13.80 -13.22 15.47
CA ASP A 71 -14.48 -13.37 14.17
C ASP A 71 -13.59 -12.96 12.99
N PHE A 72 -12.44 -12.32 13.24
CA PHE A 72 -11.49 -11.80 12.23
C PHE A 72 -12.13 -10.80 11.26
N VAL A 73 -13.21 -10.16 11.69
CA VAL A 73 -13.91 -9.10 10.96
C VAL A 73 -14.02 -7.86 11.83
N ASN A 74 -14.56 -8.02 13.04
CA ASN A 74 -14.74 -6.93 14.00
C ASN A 74 -13.91 -7.14 15.27
N THR A 75 -13.55 -8.39 15.55
CA THR A 75 -12.90 -8.82 16.78
C THR A 75 -11.67 -9.66 16.48
N TRP A 76 -10.64 -9.46 17.29
CA TRP A 76 -9.30 -10.00 17.10
C TRP A 76 -8.80 -10.66 18.37
N PRO A 77 -7.83 -11.60 18.30
CA PRO A 77 -7.08 -11.99 19.48
C PRO A 77 -6.37 -10.75 20.07
N ILE A 78 -5.96 -10.82 21.34
CA ILE A 78 -5.11 -9.76 21.92
C ILE A 78 -3.79 -9.72 21.16
N HIS A 79 -3.42 -8.55 20.65
CA HIS A 79 -2.20 -8.29 19.89
C HIS A 79 -1.73 -6.85 20.14
N CYS A 80 -0.48 -6.56 19.81
CA CYS A 80 0.12 -5.22 19.79
C CYS A 80 -0.18 -4.37 21.03
N VAL A 81 -0.22 -5.01 22.20
CA VAL A 81 -0.48 -4.34 23.47
C VAL A 81 0.72 -3.47 23.83
N ALA A 82 0.44 -2.21 24.19
CA ALA A 82 1.45 -1.21 24.51
C ALA A 82 2.51 -1.71 25.50
N GLY A 83 3.78 -1.55 25.13
CA GLY A 83 4.93 -1.92 25.97
C GLY A 83 5.22 -3.43 26.04
N THR A 84 4.54 -4.26 25.24
CA THR A 84 4.87 -5.68 25.08
C THR A 84 5.80 -5.89 23.89
N ALA A 85 6.54 -7.00 23.89
CA ALA A 85 7.39 -7.37 22.75
C ALA A 85 6.60 -7.54 21.44
N GLY A 86 5.34 -7.99 21.51
CA GLY A 86 4.47 -8.13 20.35
C GLY A 86 4.19 -6.81 19.62
N ALA A 87 4.17 -5.69 20.37
CA ALA A 87 3.95 -4.36 19.81
C ALA A 87 5.21 -3.68 19.26
N GLU A 88 6.40 -4.25 19.48
CA GLU A 88 7.63 -3.70 18.90
C GLU A 88 7.73 -4.04 17.40
N TYR A 89 8.52 -3.25 16.66
CA TYR A 89 8.84 -3.58 15.27
C TYR A 89 9.54 -4.94 15.19
N HIS A 90 9.36 -5.62 14.06
CA HIS A 90 10.10 -6.84 13.76
C HIS A 90 11.61 -6.55 13.66
N ASP A 91 12.45 -7.43 14.21
CA ASP A 91 13.91 -7.22 14.31
C ASP A 91 14.62 -7.05 12.95
N ASP A 92 14.05 -7.60 11.88
CA ASP A 92 14.59 -7.44 10.52
C ASP A 92 14.22 -6.10 9.86
N LEU A 93 13.39 -5.26 10.50
CA LEU A 93 13.09 -3.90 10.06
C LEU A 93 14.11 -2.91 10.62
N THR A 94 14.80 -2.15 9.77
CA THR A 94 15.76 -1.11 10.17
C THR A 94 15.03 0.11 10.73
N ALA A 95 14.62 0.04 12.00
CA ALA A 95 13.83 1.09 12.64
C ALA A 95 14.57 2.43 12.75
N GLU A 96 15.90 2.44 12.71
CA GLU A 96 16.72 3.65 12.75
C GLU A 96 16.60 4.52 11.51
N SER A 97 16.07 3.98 10.41
CA SER A 97 15.80 4.74 9.18
C SER A 97 14.42 5.41 9.17
N ILE A 98 13.60 5.21 10.21
CA ILE A 98 12.26 5.79 10.29
C ILE A 98 12.37 7.20 10.90
N ASP A 99 11.79 8.19 10.23
CA ASP A 99 11.78 9.58 10.70
C ASP A 99 10.66 9.84 11.73
N PHE A 100 9.47 9.27 11.48
CA PHE A 100 8.32 9.42 12.37
C PHE A 100 7.64 8.09 12.67
N HIS A 101 7.41 7.84 13.95
CA HIS A 101 6.67 6.70 14.44
C HIS A 101 5.26 7.11 14.83
N VAL A 102 4.28 6.54 14.16
CA VAL A 102 2.86 6.80 14.39
C VAL A 102 2.25 5.64 15.15
N ARG A 103 1.58 5.92 16.26
CA ARG A 103 0.82 4.93 17.02
C ARG A 103 -0.66 5.13 16.74
N LYS A 104 -1.37 4.04 16.44
CA LYS A 104 -2.83 3.99 16.25
C LYS A 104 -3.43 2.92 17.15
N GLY A 105 -4.75 2.94 17.33
CA GLY A 105 -5.46 1.88 18.05
C GLY A 105 -5.52 2.05 19.58
N GLN A 106 -5.17 3.22 20.12
CA GLN A 106 -5.08 3.49 21.56
C GLN A 106 -6.48 3.61 22.21
N GLY A 107 -7.04 2.47 22.63
CA GLY A 107 -8.34 2.39 23.28
C GLY A 107 -9.55 2.33 22.32
N VAL A 108 -9.32 2.37 21.01
CA VAL A 108 -10.33 2.25 19.94
C VAL A 108 -9.76 1.47 18.76
N PRO A 109 -10.58 0.80 17.93
CA PRO A 109 -10.10 0.19 16.69
C PRO A 109 -9.58 1.26 15.72
N ALA A 110 -8.45 1.00 15.05
CA ALA A 110 -7.90 1.87 14.01
C ALA A 110 -7.09 1.06 12.99
N TYR A 111 -7.29 1.35 11.71
CA TYR A 111 -6.63 0.61 10.61
C TYR A 111 -5.68 1.50 9.81
N SER A 112 -6.10 2.72 9.51
CA SER A 112 -5.30 3.66 8.74
C SER A 112 -4.25 4.34 9.60
N ILE A 113 -3.05 4.53 9.04
CA ILE A 113 -2.00 5.35 9.66
C ILE A 113 -2.48 6.78 9.95
N TYR A 114 -3.46 7.30 9.18
CA TYR A 114 -4.05 8.63 9.38
C TYR A 114 -4.86 8.75 10.67
N GLU A 115 -5.29 7.63 11.26
CA GLU A 115 -5.99 7.60 12.55
C GLU A 115 -5.03 7.68 13.75
N GLY A 116 -3.73 7.53 13.50
CA GLY A 116 -2.69 7.57 14.52
C GLY A 116 -2.06 8.94 14.71
N THR A 117 -1.23 9.03 15.75
CA THR A 117 -0.41 10.22 16.04
C THR A 117 1.01 9.83 16.46
N THR A 118 1.96 10.75 16.29
CA THR A 118 3.30 10.59 16.90
C THR A 118 3.24 10.76 18.41
N GLU A 119 4.34 10.44 19.11
CA GLU A 119 4.44 10.68 20.55
C GLU A 119 4.27 12.16 20.92
N GLU A 120 4.71 13.06 20.03
CA GLU A 120 4.56 14.51 20.14
C GLU A 120 3.16 15.02 19.76
N GLY A 121 2.29 14.13 19.26
CA GLY A 121 0.90 14.44 18.90
C GLY A 121 0.69 14.96 17.49
N SER A 122 1.70 14.86 16.60
CA SER A 122 1.55 15.23 15.19
C SER A 122 0.72 14.19 14.44
N SER A 123 -0.20 14.65 13.59
CA SER A 123 -0.91 13.76 12.66
C SER A 123 -0.12 13.54 11.37
N VAL A 124 -0.36 12.42 10.69
CA VAL A 124 0.27 12.12 9.39
C VAL A 124 0.05 13.24 8.38
N HIS A 125 -1.16 13.78 8.31
CA HIS A 125 -1.48 14.88 7.41
C HIS A 125 -0.58 16.10 7.64
N GLN A 126 -0.36 16.47 8.92
CA GLN A 126 0.53 17.58 9.27
C GLN A 126 1.97 17.30 8.84
N LEU A 127 2.48 16.09 9.12
CA LEU A 127 3.83 15.70 8.73
C LEU A 127 4.04 15.77 7.22
N LEU A 128 3.09 15.26 6.43
CA LEU A 128 3.17 15.30 4.96
C LEU A 128 3.18 16.75 4.43
N ASP A 129 2.31 17.62 4.96
CA ASP A 129 2.21 19.01 4.51
C ASP A 129 3.45 19.82 4.88
N GLU A 130 3.98 19.66 6.10
CA GLU A 130 5.19 20.35 6.57
C GLU A 130 6.42 19.98 5.73
N HIS A 131 6.50 18.74 5.26
CA HIS A 131 7.58 18.27 4.41
C HIS A 131 7.29 18.45 2.92
N ALA A 132 6.11 18.97 2.55
CA ALA A 132 5.64 19.16 1.18
C ALA A 132 5.63 17.87 0.35
N VAL A 133 5.30 16.74 0.97
CA VAL A 133 5.19 15.42 0.33
C VAL A 133 3.91 15.34 -0.50
N THR A 134 4.01 14.85 -1.73
CA THR A 134 2.89 14.70 -2.66
C THR A 134 2.69 13.25 -3.13
N GLU A 135 3.72 12.42 -3.00
CA GLU A 135 3.72 11.02 -3.41
C GLU A 135 3.98 10.11 -2.21
N ILE A 136 3.29 8.98 -2.16
CA ILE A 136 3.40 7.99 -1.08
C ILE A 136 3.62 6.61 -1.70
N ASP A 137 4.68 5.94 -1.29
CA ASP A 137 4.82 4.49 -1.47
C ASP A 137 4.35 3.78 -0.20
N VAL A 138 3.54 2.73 -0.35
CA VAL A 138 2.98 1.98 0.78
C VAL A 138 3.50 0.54 0.77
N VAL A 139 4.00 0.11 1.92
CA VAL A 139 4.51 -1.24 2.22
C VAL A 139 4.03 -1.70 3.60
N GLY A 140 4.17 -2.99 3.91
CA GLY A 140 3.90 -3.53 5.24
C GLY A 140 2.69 -4.46 5.32
N LEU A 141 2.01 -4.45 6.46
CA LEU A 141 1.02 -5.45 6.87
C LEU A 141 -0.26 -4.79 7.42
N ALA A 142 -1.44 -5.41 7.33
CA ALA A 142 -1.81 -6.45 6.38
C ALA A 142 -2.38 -5.80 5.10
N THR A 143 -2.10 -6.38 3.92
CA THR A 143 -2.56 -5.88 2.60
C THR A 143 -4.04 -5.56 2.57
N ASP A 144 -4.85 -6.44 3.14
CA ASP A 144 -6.31 -6.44 3.15
C ASP A 144 -6.96 -5.57 4.25
N TYR A 145 -6.16 -5.05 5.18
CA TYR A 145 -6.63 -4.22 6.30
C TYR A 145 -5.88 -2.89 6.35
N CYS A 146 -4.83 -2.78 7.17
CA CYS A 146 -4.16 -1.51 7.46
C CYS A 146 -3.49 -0.89 6.23
N VAL A 147 -2.88 -1.70 5.36
CA VAL A 147 -2.28 -1.22 4.10
C VAL A 147 -3.35 -0.63 3.19
N ARG A 148 -4.45 -1.37 2.98
CA ARG A 148 -5.59 -0.91 2.19
C ARG A 148 -6.19 0.38 2.75
N ALA A 149 -6.49 0.44 4.04
CA ALA A 149 -7.07 1.62 4.67
C ALA A 149 -6.14 2.83 4.56
N SER A 150 -4.85 2.66 4.85
CA SER A 150 -3.86 3.74 4.77
C SER A 150 -3.66 4.27 3.35
N ALA A 151 -3.65 3.39 2.36
CA ALA A 151 -3.51 3.77 0.95
C ALA A 151 -4.75 4.49 0.42
N LEU A 152 -5.96 4.03 0.78
CA LEU A 152 -7.21 4.72 0.42
C LEU A 152 -7.28 6.12 1.04
N ASP A 153 -6.93 6.26 2.32
CA ASP A 153 -6.90 7.57 2.97
C ASP A 153 -5.87 8.49 2.33
N ALA A 154 -4.70 7.98 1.94
CA ALA A 154 -3.70 8.78 1.23
C ALA A 154 -4.24 9.31 -0.12
N ILE A 155 -4.97 8.49 -0.87
CA ILE A 155 -5.65 8.91 -2.11
C ILE A 155 -6.72 9.96 -1.82
N GLU A 156 -7.56 9.75 -0.80
CA GLU A 156 -8.62 10.69 -0.41
C GLU A 156 -8.05 12.05 -0.01
N HIS A 157 -6.88 12.07 0.62
CA HIS A 157 -6.12 13.28 0.95
C HIS A 157 -5.31 13.84 -0.23
N GLY A 158 -5.56 13.37 -1.45
CA GLY A 158 -5.01 13.92 -2.68
C GLY A 158 -3.55 13.59 -2.95
N ARG A 159 -3.01 12.53 -2.32
CA ARG A 159 -1.65 12.05 -2.61
C ARG A 159 -1.67 11.10 -3.80
N THR A 160 -0.59 11.11 -4.57
CA THR A 160 -0.32 10.05 -5.55
C THR A 160 0.23 8.84 -4.80
N VAL A 161 -0.41 7.69 -4.95
CA VAL A 161 -0.09 6.49 -4.15
C VAL A 161 0.43 5.37 -5.06
N ARG A 162 1.52 4.74 -4.63
CA ARG A 162 1.99 3.46 -5.17
C ARG A 162 2.01 2.41 -4.07
N VAL A 163 1.60 1.19 -4.38
CA VAL A 163 1.73 0.04 -3.47
C VAL A 163 2.82 -0.87 -4.02
N ILE A 164 3.84 -1.15 -3.22
CA ILE A 164 4.94 -2.04 -3.62
C ILE A 164 4.53 -3.48 -3.31
N THR A 165 4.00 -4.16 -4.32
CA THR A 165 3.22 -5.39 -4.18
C THR A 165 3.99 -6.60 -3.64
N ASP A 166 5.31 -6.65 -3.82
CA ASP A 166 6.18 -7.68 -3.23
C ASP A 166 6.70 -7.33 -1.83
N LEU A 167 6.36 -6.14 -1.32
CA LEU A 167 6.66 -5.67 0.04
C LEU A 167 5.38 -5.44 0.87
N VAL A 168 4.31 -6.15 0.53
CA VAL A 168 3.10 -6.25 1.34
C VAL A 168 2.71 -7.71 1.52
N ALA A 169 2.13 -8.05 2.66
CA ALA A 169 1.51 -9.36 2.88
C ALA A 169 0.18 -9.17 3.62
N GLY A 170 -0.82 -9.96 3.26
CA GLY A 170 -2.17 -9.89 3.85
C GLY A 170 -2.59 -11.18 4.52
N VAL A 171 -3.70 -11.12 5.25
CA VAL A 171 -4.18 -12.22 6.11
C VAL A 171 -4.63 -13.41 5.26
N ASP A 172 -5.40 -13.14 4.20
CA ASP A 172 -5.86 -14.14 3.24
C ASP A 172 -5.57 -13.71 1.80
N ALA A 173 -5.30 -14.67 0.92
CA ALA A 173 -4.96 -14.40 -0.47
C ALA A 173 -6.12 -13.73 -1.22
N SER A 174 -7.36 -14.18 -1.00
CA SER A 174 -8.52 -13.68 -1.73
C SER A 174 -8.91 -12.27 -1.31
N SER A 175 -8.85 -11.96 0.00
CA SER A 175 -9.06 -10.61 0.52
C SER A 175 -7.92 -9.67 0.10
N SER A 176 -6.68 -10.16 0.05
CA SER A 176 -5.53 -9.38 -0.42
C SER A 176 -5.66 -9.02 -1.90
N GLU A 177 -6.05 -9.97 -2.76
CA GLU A 177 -6.31 -9.72 -4.17
C GLU A 177 -7.44 -8.70 -4.37
N ALA A 178 -8.53 -8.82 -3.60
CA ALA A 178 -9.64 -7.88 -3.63
C ALA A 178 -9.20 -6.47 -3.19
N ALA A 179 -8.39 -6.38 -2.13
CA ALA A 179 -7.85 -5.12 -1.62
C ALA A 179 -6.96 -4.42 -2.66
N LEU A 180 -6.03 -5.15 -3.30
CA LEU A 180 -5.18 -4.59 -4.35
C LEU A 180 -5.99 -4.12 -5.56
N ALA A 181 -7.00 -4.88 -5.97
CA ALA A 181 -7.90 -4.50 -7.05
C ALA A 181 -8.69 -3.22 -6.73
N GLU A 182 -9.15 -3.07 -5.48
CA GLU A 182 -9.82 -1.86 -5.02
C GLU A 182 -8.87 -0.65 -5.01
N LEU A 183 -7.65 -0.81 -4.49
CA LEU A 183 -6.64 0.25 -4.49
C LEU A 183 -6.32 0.72 -5.92
N ALA A 184 -6.13 -0.22 -6.84
CA ALA A 184 -5.93 0.11 -8.25
C ALA A 184 -7.14 0.85 -8.86
N HIS A 185 -8.37 0.44 -8.50
CA HIS A 185 -9.58 1.13 -8.95
C HIS A 185 -9.70 2.55 -8.38
N ALA A 186 -9.28 2.76 -7.13
CA ALA A 186 -9.25 4.06 -6.48
C ALA A 186 -8.15 5.00 -7.04
N GLY A 187 -7.18 4.45 -7.77
CA GLY A 187 -6.13 5.22 -8.44
C GLY A 187 -4.71 4.99 -7.91
N ALA A 188 -4.50 4.01 -7.03
CA ALA A 188 -3.15 3.58 -6.68
C ALA A 188 -2.47 2.89 -7.88
N GLU A 189 -1.17 3.14 -8.04
CA GLU A 189 -0.34 2.34 -8.93
C GLU A 189 0.17 1.10 -8.17
N LEU A 190 0.10 -0.08 -8.81
CA LEU A 190 0.66 -1.30 -8.24
C LEU A 190 2.00 -1.57 -8.93
N ILE A 191 3.09 -1.53 -8.17
CA ILE A 191 4.45 -1.72 -8.66
C ILE A 191 5.15 -2.85 -7.91
N SER A 192 6.27 -3.34 -8.44
CA SER A 192 7.22 -4.18 -7.71
C SER A 192 8.43 -3.35 -7.24
N SER A 193 9.10 -3.78 -6.17
CA SER A 193 10.39 -3.23 -5.76
C SER A 193 11.45 -3.32 -6.87
N HIS A 194 11.29 -4.26 -7.80
CA HIS A 194 12.13 -4.40 -8.98
C HIS A 194 11.91 -3.31 -10.05
N ASP A 195 10.81 -2.56 -9.97
CA ASP A 195 10.50 -1.47 -10.90
C ASP A 195 11.13 -0.14 -10.48
N PHE A 196 11.84 -0.10 -9.35
CA PHE A 196 12.68 1.04 -8.99
C PHE A 196 13.86 1.06 -9.97
N GLU A 197 13.73 1.86 -11.03
CA GLU A 197 14.80 2.07 -12.00
C GLU A 197 16.06 2.52 -11.26
N GLY A 198 17.12 1.72 -11.35
CA GLY A 198 18.42 2.14 -10.87
C GLY A 198 18.83 3.39 -11.63
N ASP A 199 19.09 4.46 -10.90
CA ASP A 199 19.96 5.55 -11.36
C ASP A 199 21.38 4.97 -11.50
N GLU A 200 21.56 4.01 -12.43
CA GLU A 200 22.88 3.70 -12.96
C GLU A 200 23.31 4.96 -13.70
N GLY A 201 24.03 5.82 -12.98
CA GLY A 201 24.62 7.01 -13.51
C GLY A 201 25.27 6.70 -14.85
N ASP A 202 24.75 7.35 -15.90
CA ASP A 202 25.46 7.55 -17.16
C ASP A 202 26.77 8.28 -16.83
N GLU A 203 27.79 7.52 -16.46
CA GLU A 203 29.18 7.95 -16.57
C GLU A 203 29.43 8.17 -18.05
N GLY A 204 29.10 9.38 -18.49
CA GLY A 204 29.35 9.87 -19.83
C GLY A 204 30.83 9.75 -20.15
N THR A 205 31.23 8.63 -20.76
CA THR A 205 32.46 8.58 -21.51
C THR A 205 32.26 9.38 -22.79
N GLY A 206 32.50 10.69 -22.67
CA GLY A 206 32.68 11.57 -23.79
C GLY A 206 33.82 11.06 -24.67
N ALA A 207 33.47 10.43 -25.80
CA ALA A 207 34.37 10.25 -26.93
C ALA A 207 33.76 10.98 -28.13
N ASN A 208 33.98 12.29 -28.15
CA ASN A 208 33.83 13.10 -29.35
C ASN A 208 34.88 12.64 -30.37
N GLN A 209 34.44 12.14 -31.53
CA GLN A 209 35.28 12.07 -32.73
C GLN A 209 34.43 12.14 -34.00
N CYS A 210 34.66 13.22 -34.75
CA CYS A 210 34.09 13.56 -36.04
C CYS A 210 34.55 12.63 -37.19
N ALA A 211 33.66 12.36 -38.14
CA ALA A 211 33.82 12.29 -39.61
C ALA A 211 32.59 11.55 -40.16
N GLY A 212 31.95 11.84 -41.30
CA GLY A 212 32.19 12.72 -42.43
C GLY A 212 31.30 12.22 -43.58
N ALA A 213 30.52 13.13 -44.16
CA ALA A 213 29.90 13.22 -45.50
C ALA A 213 29.57 11.98 -46.39
N GLY A 214 28.38 12.09 -47.02
CA GLY A 214 28.00 11.51 -48.33
C GLY A 214 26.89 10.45 -48.24
N GLY A 215 25.79 10.44 -49.00
CA GLY A 215 25.30 11.21 -50.15
C GLY A 215 24.28 10.34 -50.93
N VAL A 216 23.11 10.93 -51.21
CA VAL A 216 22.19 10.77 -52.38
C VAL A 216 21.50 9.43 -52.80
N ASP A 217 20.16 9.57 -52.94
CA ASP A 217 19.24 9.22 -54.05
C ASP A 217 18.59 7.83 -54.27
N GLY A 218 17.25 7.88 -54.51
CA GLY A 218 16.45 6.97 -55.34
C GLY A 218 15.31 6.24 -54.61
N ASP A 219 14.04 6.71 -54.65
CA ASP A 219 12.97 6.35 -55.63
C ASP A 219 12.56 4.86 -55.57
N GLY A 220 11.32 4.41 -55.36
CA GLY A 220 9.99 5.00 -55.28
C GLY A 220 8.93 3.87 -55.32
N SER A 221 7.67 4.28 -55.40
CA SER A 221 6.44 3.52 -55.72
C SER A 221 5.70 2.74 -54.61
N ASP A 222 4.61 3.38 -54.17
CA ASP A 222 3.22 2.92 -54.26
C ASP A 222 2.82 1.50 -53.81
N ARG A 223 1.95 1.46 -52.78
CA ARG A 223 0.64 0.77 -52.79
C ARG A 223 -0.18 1.06 -51.52
N GLU A 224 -1.29 1.76 -51.71
CA GLU A 224 -2.48 1.79 -50.84
C GLU A 224 -3.63 0.96 -51.50
N PRO A 225 -4.82 0.77 -50.90
CA PRO A 225 -5.10 0.07 -49.65
C PRO A 225 -6.22 -0.99 -49.84
N GLY A 226 -6.21 -2.07 -49.05
CA GLY A 226 -7.12 -3.22 -49.22
C GLY A 226 -8.10 -3.43 -48.07
N ALA A 227 -9.36 -3.02 -48.30
CA ALA A 227 -10.61 -3.64 -47.87
C ALA A 227 -10.97 -3.80 -46.36
N ARG A 228 -12.05 -3.06 -46.03
CA ARG A 228 -12.97 -3.16 -44.90
C ARG A 228 -13.56 -4.57 -44.71
N VAL A 229 -13.72 -4.97 -43.44
CA VAL A 229 -14.84 -5.83 -43.02
C VAL A 229 -15.59 -5.11 -41.90
N ARG A 230 -16.83 -4.70 -42.22
CA ARG A 230 -17.86 -4.31 -41.27
C ARG A 230 -18.61 -5.57 -40.88
N VAL A 231 -18.79 -5.82 -39.58
CA VAL A 231 -19.88 -6.66 -39.09
C VAL A 231 -20.83 -5.75 -38.34
N SER A 232 -22.02 -5.60 -38.93
CA SER A 232 -23.22 -5.01 -38.37
C SER A 232 -23.97 -6.06 -37.54
N GLY A 233 -24.53 -5.65 -36.40
CA GLY A 233 -25.49 -6.45 -35.65
C GLY A 233 -25.95 -5.76 -34.37
N LEU A 234 -26.89 -4.82 -34.50
CA LEU A 234 -27.73 -4.37 -33.40
C LEU A 234 -28.62 -5.54 -32.93
N GLY A 235 -28.79 -5.64 -31.61
CA GLY A 235 -29.82 -6.43 -30.95
C GLY A 235 -30.15 -5.78 -29.62
N ASP A 236 -30.99 -4.76 -29.69
CA ASP A 236 -31.67 -4.15 -28.55
C ASP A 236 -32.71 -5.13 -28.00
N ALA A 237 -32.73 -5.32 -26.68
CA ALA A 237 -33.76 -6.07 -25.97
C ALA A 237 -33.99 -5.39 -24.61
N THR A 238 -34.72 -4.28 -24.67
CA THR A 238 -35.62 -3.87 -23.59
C THR A 238 -36.77 -4.89 -23.49
N ASP A 239 -37.00 -5.51 -22.32
CA ASP A 239 -38.36 -5.63 -21.79
C ASP A 239 -38.42 -6.08 -20.31
N SER A 240 -39.31 -5.38 -19.58
CA SER A 240 -40.15 -5.82 -18.44
C SER A 240 -39.48 -6.37 -17.17
N LEU A 241 -39.47 -5.59 -16.08
CA LEU A 241 -40.58 -5.46 -15.11
C LEU A 241 -41.04 -6.78 -14.50
N HIS A 242 -40.63 -7.03 -13.25
CA HIS A 242 -41.50 -7.70 -12.29
C HIS A 242 -41.40 -7.01 -10.92
N GLU A 243 -42.37 -6.14 -10.66
CA GLU A 243 -42.82 -5.84 -9.31
C GLU A 243 -43.31 -7.16 -8.66
N SER A 244 -42.88 -7.39 -7.42
CA SER A 244 -43.68 -8.12 -6.45
C SER A 244 -43.51 -7.45 -5.08
N THR A 245 -44.48 -6.61 -4.78
CA THR A 245 -44.86 -6.20 -3.43
C THR A 245 -45.26 -7.43 -2.61
N ILE A 246 -44.76 -7.51 -1.38
CA ILE A 246 -45.43 -8.21 -0.29
C ILE A 246 -45.41 -7.26 0.91
N ASP A 247 -46.56 -6.63 1.14
CA ASP A 247 -46.98 -6.10 2.43
C ASP A 247 -47.21 -7.26 3.41
N GLY A 248 -46.97 -7.00 4.70
CA GLY A 248 -47.42 -7.90 5.76
C GLY A 248 -46.92 -7.53 7.15
N ASP A 249 -47.54 -6.51 7.74
CA ASP A 249 -47.50 -6.17 9.18
C ASP A 249 -47.70 -7.39 10.11
N ALA A 250 -46.92 -7.38 11.21
CA ALA A 250 -47.36 -7.73 12.56
C ALA A 250 -46.43 -7.08 13.60
#